data_AF-A0A9E0N1R3-F1
#
_entry.id   AF-A0A9E0N1R3-F1
#
_cell.length_a   1.000
_cell.length_b   1.000
_cell.length_c   1.000
_cell.angle_alpha   90.00
_cell.angle_beta   90.00
_cell.angle_gamma   90.00
#
_symmetry.space_group_name_H-M   'P 1'
#
loop_
_entity.id
_entity.type
_entity.pdbx_description
1 polymer ?
#
loop_
_entity_poly.entity_id
_entity_poly.type
_entity_poly.pdbx_seq_one_letter_code
_entity_poly.pdbx_strand_id
1 'polypeptide(L)'
;MSDVCESSIRETILSFGKHASTLVELTIKDSEKYIEEMEEAIAQGNPVAAGLAAHALKSIMRQIQATDLSEIAFDIEKNGKDGNLARCIDLADSLRESWKKTRIILASFLSSPPSS
;
A
#
# COMPACT_ATOMS: atom_id res chain seq x y z
N MET A 1 10.49 -15.56 -5.25
CA MET A 1 9.56 -15.04 -4.22
C MET A 1 8.60 -13.99 -4.76
N SER A 2 8.70 -13.54 -6.03
CA SER A 2 7.78 -12.57 -6.64
C SER A 2 6.36 -13.08 -6.89
N ASP A 3 6.20 -14.38 -7.20
CA ASP A 3 4.95 -14.87 -7.80
C ASP A 3 3.84 -15.13 -6.76
N VAL A 4 4.21 -15.36 -5.50
CA VAL A 4 3.24 -15.70 -4.43
C VAL A 4 2.42 -14.48 -4.03
N CYS A 5 3.04 -13.31 -3.90
CA CYS A 5 2.36 -12.07 -3.50
C CYS A 5 1.35 -11.63 -4.57
N GLU A 6 1.71 -11.72 -5.86
CA GLU A 6 0.79 -11.38 -6.94
C GLU A 6 -0.44 -12.31 -6.96
N SER A 7 -0.24 -13.62 -6.87
CA SER A 7 -1.34 -14.58 -6.84
C SER A 7 -2.29 -14.33 -5.67
N SER A 8 -1.77 -14.11 -4.46
CA SER A 8 -2.59 -13.81 -3.28
C SER A 8 -3.39 -12.52 -3.43
N ILE A 9 -2.79 -11.47 -3.99
CA ILE A 9 -3.50 -10.21 -4.27
C ILE A 9 -4.66 -10.45 -5.23
N ARG A 10 -4.40 -11.14 -6.36
CA ARG A 10 -5.41 -11.41 -7.38
C ARG A 10 -6.55 -12.28 -6.85
N GLU A 11 -6.24 -13.37 -6.15
CA GLU A 11 -7.25 -14.26 -5.55
C GLU A 11 -8.12 -13.52 -4.53
N THR A 12 -7.50 -12.66 -3.72
CA THR A 12 -8.23 -11.85 -2.73
C THR A 12 -9.18 -10.90 -3.42
N ILE A 13 -8.72 -10.13 -4.42
CA ILE A 13 -9.56 -9.21 -5.18
C ILE A 13 -10.73 -9.95 -5.85
N LEU A 14 -10.46 -11.11 -6.45
CA LEU A 14 -11.48 -11.95 -7.09
C LEU A 14 -12.58 -12.39 -6.13
N SER A 15 -12.24 -12.63 -4.85
CA SER A 15 -13.21 -13.02 -3.82
C SER A 15 -14.29 -11.95 -3.55
N PHE A 16 -14.06 -10.69 -3.93
CA PHE A 16 -15.05 -9.61 -3.85
C PHE A 16 -16.07 -9.64 -5.00
N GLY A 17 -15.93 -10.55 -5.97
CA GLY A 17 -16.88 -10.79 -7.05
C GLY A 17 -17.21 -9.51 -7.82
N LYS A 18 -18.51 -9.17 -7.93
CA LYS A 18 -18.98 -7.98 -8.66
C LYS A 18 -18.44 -6.64 -8.14
N HIS A 19 -17.87 -6.61 -6.94
CA HIS A 19 -17.30 -5.41 -6.33
C HIS A 19 -15.78 -5.30 -6.52
N ALA A 20 -15.13 -6.29 -7.15
CA ALA A 20 -13.68 -6.35 -7.29
C ALA A 20 -13.10 -5.11 -7.98
N SER A 21 -13.68 -4.66 -9.10
CA SER A 21 -13.20 -3.47 -9.81
C SER A 21 -13.30 -2.21 -8.96
N THR A 22 -14.44 -2.00 -8.28
CA THR A 22 -14.63 -0.86 -7.38
C THR A 22 -13.65 -0.90 -6.21
N LEU A 23 -13.40 -2.08 -5.63
CA LEU A 23 -12.39 -2.24 -4.59
C LEU A 23 -11.00 -1.83 -5.11
N VAL A 24 -10.62 -2.28 -6.31
CA VAL A 24 -9.33 -1.97 -6.91
C VAL A 24 -9.18 -0.47 -7.18
N GLU A 25 -10.20 0.17 -7.74
CA GLU A 25 -10.21 1.62 -8.00
C GLU A 25 -10.02 2.43 -6.71
N LEU A 26 -10.76 2.09 -5.65
CA LEU A 26 -10.64 2.73 -4.35
C LEU A 26 -9.27 2.46 -3.72
N THR A 27 -8.79 1.22 -3.81
CA THR A 27 -7.45 0.85 -3.32
C THR A 27 -6.38 1.69 -3.98
N ILE A 28 -6.40 1.86 -5.31
CA ILE A 28 -5.42 2.69 -6.02
C ILE A 28 -5.49 4.14 -5.54
N LYS A 29 -6.68 4.73 -5.58
CA LYS A 29 -6.90 6.13 -5.23
C LYS A 29 -6.46 6.45 -3.80
N ASP A 30 -6.90 5.64 -2.84
CA ASP A 30 -6.64 5.89 -1.43
C ASP A 30 -5.16 5.61 -1.09
N SER A 31 -4.55 4.60 -1.72
CA SER A 31 -3.13 4.31 -1.51
C SER A 31 -2.24 5.42 -2.06
N GLU A 32 -2.54 5.96 -3.25
CA GLU A 32 -1.81 7.11 -3.82
C GLU A 32 -1.86 8.29 -2.86
N LYS A 33 -3.05 8.63 -2.37
CA LYS A 33 -3.24 9.69 -1.36
C LYS A 33 -2.38 9.46 -0.11
N TYR A 34 -2.43 8.28 0.51
CA TYR A 34 -1.71 8.05 1.77
C TYR A 34 -0.18 7.95 1.58
N ILE A 35 0.28 7.55 0.40
CA ILE A 35 1.71 7.61 0.07
C ILE A 35 2.16 9.06 -0.07
N GLU A 36 1.40 9.90 -0.77
CA GLU A 36 1.69 11.34 -0.88
C GLU A 36 1.69 12.03 0.49
N GLU A 37 0.67 11.81 1.32
CA GLU A 37 0.61 12.37 2.69
C GLU A 37 1.81 11.93 3.55
N MET A 38 2.27 10.69 3.40
CA MET A 38 3.43 10.17 4.11
C MET A 38 4.74 10.79 3.63
N GLU A 39 4.92 10.93 2.31
CA GLU A 39 6.10 11.58 1.72
C GLU A 39 6.19 13.05 2.12
N GLU A 40 5.05 13.77 2.11
CA GLU A 40 4.96 15.15 2.58
C GLU A 40 5.31 15.27 4.07
N ALA A 41 4.77 14.38 4.91
CA ALA A 41 5.07 14.37 6.34
C ALA A 41 6.55 14.10 6.61
N ILE A 42 7.18 13.19 5.86
CA ILE A 42 8.62 12.93 5.94
C ILE A 42 9.41 14.19 5.54
N ALA A 43 9.04 14.83 4.42
CA ALA A 43 9.70 16.05 3.95
C ALA A 43 9.57 17.23 4.94
N GLN A 44 8.47 17.30 5.69
CA GLN A 44 8.23 18.30 6.73
C GLN A 44 8.89 17.95 8.07
N GLY A 45 9.56 16.80 8.18
CA GLY A 45 10.18 16.34 9.41
C GLY A 45 9.17 15.93 10.49
N ASN A 46 7.98 15.46 10.09
CA ASN A 46 6.90 15.05 10.97
C ASN A 46 6.70 13.52 10.95
N PRO A 47 7.50 12.76 11.73
CA PRO A 47 7.43 11.31 11.75
C PRO A 47 6.06 10.80 12.26
N VAL A 48 5.40 11.53 13.16
CA VAL A 48 4.09 11.14 13.69
C VAL A 48 3.03 11.18 12.59
N ALA A 49 2.98 12.23 11.78
CA ALA A 49 2.07 12.32 10.65
C ALA A 49 2.36 11.25 9.60
N ALA A 50 3.64 10.98 9.30
CA ALA A 50 4.04 9.88 8.41
C ALA A 50 3.52 8.53 8.92
N GLY A 51 3.62 8.28 10.23
CA GLY A 51 3.12 7.06 10.85
C GLY A 51 1.59 6.92 10.80
N LEU A 52 0.84 8.02 10.88
CA LEU A 52 -0.63 8.01 10.74
C LEU A 52 -1.07 7.68 9.32
N ALA A 53 -0.43 8.28 8.31
CA ALA A 53 -0.69 7.94 6.90
C ALA A 53 -0.34 6.47 6.62
N ALA A 54 0.79 6.00 7.14
CA ALA A 54 1.22 4.61 7.01
C ALA A 54 0.24 3.62 7.66
N HIS A 55 -0.39 3.97 8.79
CA HIS A 55 -1.43 3.15 9.42
C HIS A 55 -2.64 2.92 8.51
N ALA A 56 -3.09 3.96 7.82
CA ALA A 56 -4.19 3.87 6.87
C ALA A 56 -3.82 2.99 5.67
N LEU A 57 -2.66 3.27 5.05
CA LEU A 57 -2.14 2.46 3.93
C LEU A 57 -2.00 0.98 4.30
N LYS A 58 -1.43 0.68 5.47
CA LYS A 58 -1.29 -0.68 5.98
C LYS A 58 -2.62 -1.42 6.00
N SER A 59 -3.69 -0.76 6.46
CA SER A 59 -5.02 -1.37 6.58
C SER A 59 -5.60 -1.75 5.21
N ILE A 60 -5.45 -0.86 4.22
CA ILE A 60 -5.85 -1.13 2.83
C ILE A 60 -5.06 -2.31 2.27
N MET A 61 -3.73 -2.32 2.46
CA MET A 61 -2.87 -3.38 1.93
C MET A 61 -3.15 -4.75 2.54
N ARG A 62 -3.49 -4.82 3.84
CA ARG A 62 -3.91 -6.08 4.48
C ARG A 62 -5.19 -6.62 3.89
N GLN A 63 -6.14 -5.75 3.54
CA GLN A 63 -7.42 -6.16 2.98
C GLN A 63 -7.26 -6.92 1.65
N ILE A 64 -6.24 -6.55 0.86
CA ILE A 64 -5.95 -7.18 -0.43
C ILE A 64 -4.75 -8.15 -0.38
N GLN A 65 -4.26 -8.51 0.81
CA GLN A 65 -3.09 -9.37 0.99
C GLN A 65 -1.81 -8.89 0.28
N ALA A 66 -1.63 -7.58 0.11
CA ALA A 66 -0.37 -6.98 -0.35
C ALA A 66 0.63 -6.93 0.81
N THR A 67 1.10 -8.10 1.25
CA THR A 67 1.86 -8.29 2.50
C THR A 67 3.13 -7.46 2.54
N ASP A 68 3.95 -7.49 1.49
CA ASP A 68 5.21 -6.73 1.43
C ASP A 68 4.99 -5.23 1.70
N LEU A 69 3.99 -4.63 1.05
CA LEU A 69 3.69 -3.21 1.23
C LEU A 69 3.06 -2.94 2.61
N SER A 70 2.25 -3.86 3.11
CA SER A 70 1.66 -3.77 4.44
C SER A 70 2.72 -3.79 5.55
N GLU A 71 3.75 -4.64 5.40
CA GLU A 71 4.84 -4.77 6.37
C GLU A 71 5.71 -3.50 6.41
N ILE A 72 6.06 -2.96 5.24
CA ILE A 72 6.80 -1.69 5.17
C ILE A 72 5.99 -0.54 5.79
N ALA A 73 4.70 -0.45 5.46
CA ALA A 73 3.81 0.56 6.05
C ALA A 73 3.67 0.38 7.57
N PHE A 74 3.66 -0.86 8.07
CA PHE A 74 3.67 -1.13 9.51
C PHE A 74 4.98 -0.67 10.19
N ASP A 75 6.12 -0.87 9.55
CA ASP A 75 7.41 -0.40 10.07
C ASP A 75 7.48 1.13 10.11
N ILE A 76 6.95 1.83 9.10
CA ILE A 76 6.83 3.29 9.12
C ILE A 76 5.85 3.75 10.19
N GLU A 77 4.70 3.10 10.36
CA GLU A 77 3.76 3.38 11.45
C GLU A 77 4.44 3.31 12.81
N LYS A 78 5.22 2.25 13.05
CA LYS A 78 5.92 2.04 14.32
C LYS A 78 6.98 3.12 14.55
N ASN A 79 7.86 3.36 13.57
CA ASN A 79 8.92 4.36 13.70
C ASN A 79 8.37 5.78 13.76
N GLY A 80 7.25 6.05 13.09
CA GLY A 80 6.54 7.32 13.19
C GLY A 80 6.02 7.61 14.60
N LYS A 81 5.43 6.60 15.26
CA LYS A 81 5.01 6.68 16.67
C LYS A 81 6.19 6.91 17.62
N ASP A 82 7.33 6.30 17.33
CA ASP A 82 8.55 6.42 18.14
C ASP A 82 9.34 7.72 17.85
N GLY A 83 8.88 8.55 16.89
CA GLY A 83 9.56 9.79 16.49
C GLY A 83 10.84 9.58 15.66
N ASN A 84 11.08 8.37 15.16
CA ASN A 84 12.28 8.01 14.42
C ASN A 84 12.18 8.39 12.92
N LEU A 85 12.32 9.68 12.64
CA LEU A 85 12.25 10.22 11.27
C LEU A 85 13.28 9.60 10.32
N ALA A 86 14.52 9.38 10.79
CA ALA A 86 15.59 8.80 9.96
C ALA A 86 15.16 7.43 9.41
N ARG A 87 14.54 6.60 10.26
CA ARG A 87 14.05 5.29 9.81
C ARG A 87 12.86 5.39 8.86
N CYS A 88 11.96 6.37 9.05
CA CYS A 88 10.89 6.63 8.09
C CYS A 88 11.44 7.02 6.71
N ILE A 89 12.52 7.83 6.66
CA ILE A 89 13.21 8.19 5.42
C ILE A 89 13.81 6.94 4.76
N ASP A 90 14.53 6.11 5.50
CA ASP A 90 15.15 4.88 4.97
C ASP A 90 14.13 3.91 4.34
N LEU A 91 12.89 3.89 4.87
CA LEU A 91 11.83 3.00 4.42
C LEU A 91 11.02 3.56 3.24
N ALA A 92 11.08 4.87 2.98
CA ALA A 92 10.25 5.53 1.98
C ALA A 92 10.49 4.99 0.56
N ASP A 93 11.75 4.78 0.16
CA ASP A 93 12.08 4.23 -1.16
C ASP A 93 11.56 2.78 -1.31
N SER A 94 11.70 1.97 -0.26
CA SER A 94 11.21 0.59 -0.25
C SER A 94 9.69 0.54 -0.36
N LEU A 95 8.99 1.43 0.36
CA LEU A 95 7.55 1.59 0.26
C LEU A 95 7.13 1.93 -1.16
N ARG A 96 7.80 2.91 -1.79
CA ARG A 96 7.46 3.37 -3.14
C ARG A 96 7.70 2.29 -4.19
N GLU A 97 8.80 1.54 -4.09
CA GLU A 97 9.06 0.40 -4.98
C GLU A 97 8.04 -0.73 -4.79
N SER A 98 7.67 -1.03 -3.54
CA SER A 98 6.62 -2.02 -3.27
C SER A 98 5.25 -1.55 -3.79
N TRP A 99 4.94 -0.25 -3.67
CA TRP A 99 3.71 0.33 -4.24
C TRP A 99 3.68 0.21 -5.75
N LYS A 100 4.77 0.53 -6.46
CA LYS A 100 4.84 0.38 -7.93
C LYS A 100 4.47 -1.03 -8.36
N LYS A 101 5.01 -2.06 -7.68
CA LYS A 101 4.71 -3.47 -7.97
C LYS A 101 3.23 -3.79 -7.72
N THR A 102 2.70 -3.43 -6.56
CA THR A 102 1.28 -3.64 -6.22
C THR A 102 0.37 -2.93 -7.23
N ARG A 103 0.67 -1.68 -7.57
CA ARG A 103 -0.11 -0.89 -8.53
C ARG A 103 -0.15 -1.50 -9.92
N ILE A 104 0.95 -2.11 -10.38
CA ILE A 104 0.97 -2.82 -11.68
C ILE A 104 -0.02 -3.99 -11.66
N ILE A 105 -0.06 -4.77 -10.57
CA ILE A 105 -1.00 -5.89 -10.41
C ILE A 105 -2.45 -5.38 -10.43
N LEU A 106 -2.73 -4.33 -9.65
CA LEU A 106 -4.06 -3.70 -9.58
C LEU A 106 -4.50 -3.11 -10.93
N ALA A 107 -3.62 -2.39 -11.63
CA ALA A 107 -3.92 -1.82 -12.94
C ALA A 107 -4.11 -2.89 -14.02
N SER A 108 -3.34 -3.98 -13.95
CA SER A 108 -3.52 -5.16 -14.81
C SER A 108 -4.90 -5.79 -14.62
N PHE A 109 -5.38 -5.89 -13.38
CA PHE A 109 -6.72 -6.39 -13.08
C PHE A 109 -7.81 -5.53 -13.76
N LEU A 110 -7.72 -4.20 -13.70
CA LEU A 110 -8.69 -3.31 -14.35
C LEU A 110 -8.63 -3.35 -15.89
N SER A 111 -7.46 -3.61 -16.47
CA SER A 111 -7.27 -3.67 -17.93
C SER A 111 -7.72 -4.99 -18.54
N SER A 112 -7.88 -6.03 -17.73
CA SER A 112 -8.34 -7.36 -18.15
C SER A 112 -9.22 -7.96 -17.04
N PRO A 113 -10.40 -7.38 -16.79
CA PRO A 113 -11.28 -7.87 -15.75
C PRO A 113 -11.72 -9.30 -16.11
N PRO A 114 -11.83 -10.20 -15.12
CA PRO A 114 -12.31 -11.55 -15.35
C PRO A 114 -13.70 -11.49 -15.97
N SER A 115 -13.95 -12.30 -17.00
CA SER A 115 -15.29 -12.48 -17.56
C SER A 115 -16.23 -12.92 -16.43
N SER A 116 -17.28 -12.12 -16.21
CA SER A 116 -18.36 -12.35 -15.25
C SER A 116 -18.98 -13.74 -15.35
#